data_AF-A0A1Q8UH09-F1
#
_entry.id   AF-A0A1Q8UH09-F1
#
_cell.length_a   1.000
_cell.length_b   1.000
_cell.length_c   1.000
_cell.angle_alpha   90.00
_cell.angle_beta   90.00
_cell.angle_gamma   90.00
#
_symmetry.space_group_name_H-M   'P 1'
#
loop_
_entity.id
_entity.type
_entity.pdbx_description
1 polymer ?
#
loop_
_entity_poly.entity_id
_entity_poly.type
_entity_poly.pdbx_seq_one_letter_code
_entity_poly.pdbx_strand_id
1 'polypeptide(L)'
;MDVLNAVNAVEVSAEAPIAASAGALGVVLPIVALAVVALLIGGFILSKRKHDAEPPPPRPEEQPHKPEGRTHVEQHDPHSSDQFPADGHALSPYELKDHGNGPLPPDEERPRG
;
A
#
# COMPACT_ATOMS: atom_id res chain seq x y z
N MET A 1 -30.93 -25.47 27.70
CA MET A 1 -29.51 -25.57 27.28
C MET A 1 -29.38 -26.45 26.02
N ASP A 2 -30.40 -26.47 25.16
CA ASP A 2 -30.60 -27.57 24.20
C ASP A 2 -30.13 -27.26 22.77
N VAL A 3 -29.94 -25.97 22.47
CA VAL A 3 -29.44 -25.53 21.16
C VAL A 3 -27.95 -25.83 20.97
N LEU A 4 -27.14 -25.83 22.04
CA LEU A 4 -25.73 -26.19 21.94
C LEU A 4 -25.52 -27.70 21.73
N ASN A 5 -26.39 -28.54 22.29
CA ASN A 5 -26.30 -29.98 22.13
C ASN A 5 -26.70 -30.43 20.72
N ALA A 6 -27.63 -29.71 20.08
CA ALA A 6 -28.07 -29.96 18.71
C ALA A 6 -26.99 -29.60 17.67
N VAL A 7 -26.24 -28.52 17.90
CA VAL A 7 -25.10 -28.13 17.03
C VAL A 7 -23.97 -29.16 17.15
N ASN A 8 -23.65 -29.62 18.36
CA ASN A 8 -22.69 -30.71 18.57
C ASN A 8 -23.18 -32.05 17.98
N ALA A 9 -24.48 -32.34 18.02
CA ALA A 9 -25.02 -33.58 17.44
C ALA A 9 -24.97 -33.59 15.89
N VAL A 10 -25.04 -32.43 15.24
CA VAL A 10 -24.83 -32.30 13.78
C VAL A 10 -23.35 -32.49 13.41
N GLU A 11 -22.40 -32.04 14.24
CA GLU A 11 -20.97 -32.36 14.06
C GLU A 11 -20.67 -33.86 14.28
N VAL A 12 -21.26 -34.47 15.31
CA VAL A 12 -21.05 -35.90 15.66
C VAL A 12 -21.75 -36.86 14.68
N SER A 13 -22.81 -36.43 13.99
CA SER A 13 -23.49 -37.27 12.99
C SER A 13 -22.71 -37.42 11.67
N ALA A 14 -21.59 -36.70 11.51
CA ALA A 14 -20.67 -36.85 10.39
C ALA A 14 -19.54 -37.85 10.69
N GLU A 15 -19.76 -38.83 11.56
CA GLU A 15 -18.86 -39.98 11.72
C GLU A 15 -19.05 -40.98 10.57
N ALA A 16 -18.78 -40.54 9.33
CA ALA A 16 -18.30 -41.48 8.33
C ALA A 16 -16.96 -42.02 8.87
N PRO A 17 -16.73 -43.36 8.88
CA PRO A 17 -15.48 -43.89 9.39
C PRO A 17 -14.36 -43.20 8.61
N ILE A 18 -13.38 -42.61 9.32
CA ILE A 18 -12.28 -41.84 8.72
C ILE A 18 -11.58 -42.64 7.61
N ALA A 19 -11.61 -43.97 7.71
CA ALA A 19 -11.13 -44.90 6.67
C ALA A 19 -11.95 -44.89 5.37
N ALA A 20 -13.27 -44.71 5.41
CA ALA A 20 -14.12 -44.59 4.23
C ALA A 20 -14.09 -43.18 3.62
N SER A 21 -13.91 -42.13 4.44
CA SER A 21 -13.75 -40.76 3.97
C SER A 21 -12.32 -40.43 3.52
N ALA A 22 -11.30 -41.19 3.94
CA ALA A 22 -9.91 -41.02 3.53
C ALA A 22 -9.72 -41.06 2.00
N GLY A 23 -10.48 -41.89 1.28
CA GLY A 23 -10.44 -41.94 -0.18
C GLY A 23 -11.00 -40.67 -0.84
N ALA A 24 -12.11 -40.14 -0.31
CA ALA A 24 -12.72 -38.90 -0.82
C ALA A 24 -11.88 -37.67 -0.46
N LEU A 25 -11.40 -37.57 0.78
CA LEU A 25 -10.51 -36.50 1.23
C LEU A 25 -9.18 -36.52 0.47
N GLY A 26 -8.66 -37.69 0.13
CA GLY A 26 -7.43 -37.86 -0.67
C GLY A 26 -7.53 -37.27 -2.09
N VAL A 27 -8.73 -37.17 -2.67
CA VAL A 27 -8.96 -36.58 -4.00
C VAL A 27 -9.44 -35.14 -3.92
N VAL A 28 -10.28 -34.80 -2.95
CA VAL A 28 -10.82 -33.44 -2.80
C VAL A 28 -9.73 -32.45 -2.39
N LEU A 29 -8.84 -32.82 -1.45
CA LEU A 29 -7.75 -31.94 -1.01
C LEU A 29 -6.81 -31.48 -2.13
N PRO A 30 -6.28 -32.36 -3.02
CA PRO A 30 -5.44 -31.89 -4.12
C PRO A 30 -6.21 -31.04 -5.13
N ILE A 31 -7.51 -31.31 -5.38
CA ILE A 31 -8.34 -30.47 -6.25
C ILE A 31 -8.48 -29.08 -5.66
N VAL A 32 -8.78 -28.96 -4.36
CA VAL A 32 -8.89 -27.67 -3.68
C VAL A 32 -7.54 -26.94 -3.70
N ALA A 33 -6.43 -27.64 -3.44
CA ALA A 33 -5.09 -27.06 -3.51
C ALA A 33 -4.80 -26.51 -4.91
N LEU A 34 -5.11 -27.27 -5.97
CA LEU A 34 -4.95 -26.82 -7.36
C LEU A 34 -5.87 -25.64 -7.68
N ALA A 35 -7.10 -25.62 -7.17
CA ALA A 35 -8.02 -24.50 -7.36
C ALA A 35 -7.47 -23.21 -6.73
N VAL A 36 -6.91 -23.30 -5.50
CA VAL A 36 -6.26 -22.16 -4.84
C VAL A 36 -5.04 -21.69 -5.63
N VAL A 37 -4.18 -22.60 -6.07
CA VAL A 37 -3.01 -22.25 -6.91
C VAL A 37 -3.43 -21.57 -8.20
N ALA A 38 -4.45 -22.09 -8.89
CA ALA A 38 -4.97 -21.51 -10.12
C ALA A 38 -5.56 -20.11 -9.88
N LEU A 39 -6.26 -19.89 -8.77
CA LEU A 39 -6.80 -18.59 -8.38
C LEU A 39 -5.66 -17.56 -8.16
N LEU A 40 -4.60 -17.95 -7.44
CA LEU A 40 -3.45 -17.09 -7.18
C LEU A 40 -2.70 -16.72 -8.47
N ILE A 41 -2.44 -17.71 -9.34
CA ILE A 41 -1.80 -17.49 -10.63
C ILE A 41 -2.67 -16.58 -11.51
N GLY A 42 -3.98 -16.84 -11.56
CA GLY A 42 -4.93 -16.01 -12.30
C GLY A 42 -4.91 -14.56 -11.83
N GLY A 43 -4.97 -14.32 -10.51
CA GLY A 43 -4.88 -12.99 -9.93
C GLY A 43 -3.58 -12.27 -10.28
N PHE A 44 -2.44 -12.98 -10.19
CA PHE A 44 -1.14 -12.44 -10.58
C PHE A 44 -1.08 -12.06 -12.07
N ILE A 45 -1.56 -12.91 -12.97
CA ILE A 45 -1.59 -12.65 -14.41
C ILE A 45 -2.48 -11.45 -14.74
N LEU A 46 -3.66 -11.36 -14.11
CA LEU A 46 -4.58 -10.22 -14.30
C LEU A 46 -3.96 -8.90 -13.83
N SER A 47 -3.28 -8.92 -12.67
CA SER A 47 -2.55 -7.76 -12.14
C SER A 47 -1.42 -7.33 -13.08
N LYS A 48 -0.59 -8.29 -13.51
CA LYS A 48 0.49 -8.04 -14.47
C LYS A 48 -0.03 -7.45 -15.77
N ARG A 49 -1.09 -8.02 -16.35
CA ARG A 49 -1.66 -7.53 -17.61
C ARG A 49 -2.17 -6.10 -17.50
N LYS A 50 -2.69 -5.70 -16.34
CA LYS A 50 -3.11 -4.32 -16.08
C LYS A 50 -1.91 -3.38 -16.02
N HIS A 51 -0.84 -3.77 -15.33
CA HIS A 51 0.38 -2.97 -15.21
C HIS A 51 1.14 -2.87 -16.54
N ASP A 52 1.16 -3.94 -17.35
CA ASP A 52 1.80 -3.93 -18.66
C ASP A 52 1.08 -3.01 -19.68
N ALA A 53 -0.17 -2.60 -19.39
CA ALA A 53 -0.90 -1.61 -20.18
C ALA A 53 -0.54 -0.16 -19.83
N GLU A 54 0.23 0.05 -18.76
CA GLU A 54 0.75 1.37 -18.41
C GLU A 54 1.91 1.73 -19.35
N PRO A 55 2.03 3.00 -19.77
CA PRO A 55 3.17 3.43 -20.56
C PRO A 55 4.48 3.18 -19.80
N PRO A 56 5.57 2.85 -20.50
CA PRO A 56 6.86 2.66 -19.85
C PRO A 56 7.27 3.94 -19.10
N PRO A 57 8.04 3.83 -18.01
CA PRO A 57 8.62 4.99 -17.34
C PRO A 57 9.30 5.90 -18.38
N PRO A 58 9.13 7.23 -18.24
CA PRO A 58 9.70 8.16 -19.20
C PRO A 58 11.20 7.98 -19.27
N ARG A 59 11.73 8.00 -20.48
CA ARG A 59 13.17 7.87 -20.69
C ARG A 59 13.88 9.14 -20.22
N PRO A 60 15.17 9.09 -19.81
CA PRO A 60 15.92 10.28 -19.41
C PRO A 60 15.87 11.41 -20.44
N GLU A 61 15.90 11.06 -21.73
CA GLU A 61 15.76 11.98 -22.85
C GLU A 61 14.35 12.55 -23.06
N GLU A 62 13.32 11.89 -22.50
CA GLU A 62 11.93 12.36 -22.47
C GLU A 62 11.67 13.23 -21.23
N GLN A 63 12.64 13.34 -20.31
CA GLN A 63 12.49 14.23 -19.16
C GLN A 63 12.37 15.68 -19.64
N PRO A 64 11.45 16.46 -19.04
CA PRO A 64 11.36 17.89 -19.32
C PRO A 64 12.72 18.57 -19.14
N HIS A 65 13.20 19.22 -20.19
CA HIS A 65 14.41 20.02 -20.08
C HIS A 65 14.19 21.16 -19.08
N LYS A 66 15.23 21.42 -18.28
CA LYS A 66 15.22 22.56 -17.38
C LYS A 66 14.96 23.84 -18.21
N PRO A 67 13.91 24.62 -17.90
CA PRO A 67 13.64 25.85 -18.64
C PRO A 67 14.82 26.84 -18.52
N GLU A 68 15.03 27.66 -19.55
CA GLU A 68 16.14 28.63 -19.62
C GLU A 68 16.12 29.68 -18.50
N GLY A 69 14.96 29.87 -17.87
CA GLY A 69 14.77 30.75 -16.72
C GLY A 69 13.95 30.08 -15.62
N ARG A 70 13.95 30.71 -14.44
CA ARG A 70 13.12 30.29 -13.32
C ARG A 70 11.65 30.50 -13.68
N THR A 71 10.90 29.43 -13.90
CA THR A 71 9.44 29.50 -14.16
C THR A 71 8.63 29.74 -12.89
N HIS A 72 9.27 29.68 -11.72
CA HIS A 72 8.69 29.94 -10.42
C HIS A 72 9.29 31.24 -9.86
N VAL A 73 8.42 32.16 -9.45
CA VAL A 73 8.77 33.25 -8.53
C VAL A 73 9.19 32.59 -7.23
N GLU A 74 10.43 32.80 -6.77
CA GLU A 74 10.78 32.52 -5.36
C GLU A 74 9.88 33.39 -4.49
N GLN A 75 8.71 32.87 -4.15
CA GLN A 75 7.94 33.41 -3.06
C GLN A 75 8.68 32.94 -1.83
N HIS A 76 9.49 33.83 -1.25
CA HIS A 76 10.08 33.60 0.05
C HIS A 76 8.92 33.34 1.00
N ASP A 77 8.69 32.08 1.35
CA ASP A 77 7.66 31.72 2.30
C ASP A 77 8.03 32.38 3.63
N PRO A 78 7.32 33.44 4.08
CA PRO A 78 7.62 34.06 5.36
C PRO A 78 7.41 33.07 6.51
N HIS A 79 6.71 31.96 6.24
CA HIS A 79 6.41 30.88 7.17
C HIS A 79 7.43 29.74 7.14
N SER A 80 8.56 29.91 6.43
CA SER A 80 9.72 29.04 6.50
C SER A 80 10.42 29.15 7.88
N SER A 81 9.70 28.81 8.95
CA SER A 81 10.33 28.32 10.19
C SER A 81 11.07 26.99 9.94
N ASP A 82 10.84 26.38 8.79
CA ASP A 82 11.41 25.14 8.30
C ASP A 82 12.86 25.27 7.82
N GLN A 83 13.72 25.85 8.65
CA GLN A 83 15.13 25.99 8.34
C GLN A 83 15.86 24.69 8.66
N PHE A 84 16.55 24.16 7.66
CA PHE A 84 17.48 23.06 7.88
C PHE A 84 18.65 23.51 8.78
N PRO A 85 19.24 22.58 9.56
CA PRO A 85 20.38 22.87 10.40
C PRO A 85 21.53 23.57 9.65
N ALA A 86 22.07 24.63 10.26
CA ALA A 86 23.09 25.49 9.64
C ALA A 86 24.46 24.81 9.46
N ASP A 87 24.69 23.69 10.15
CA ASP A 87 25.86 22.83 10.00
C ASP A 87 25.77 21.90 8.77
N GLY A 88 24.64 21.93 8.04
CA GLY A 88 24.48 21.26 6.75
C GLY A 88 24.29 19.75 6.83
N HIS A 89 24.04 19.20 8.03
CA HIS A 89 23.71 17.79 8.16
C HIS A 89 22.30 17.53 7.62
N ALA A 90 22.11 16.35 7.00
CA ALA A 90 20.79 15.91 6.59
C ALA A 90 19.98 15.51 7.83
N LEU A 91 18.73 15.98 7.90
CA LEU A 91 17.82 15.57 8.95
C LEU A 91 17.47 14.07 8.81
N SER A 92 17.56 13.35 9.91
CA SER A 92 17.04 11.99 10.00
C SER A 92 15.49 12.01 10.05
N PRO A 93 14.82 10.89 9.76
CA PRO A 93 13.35 10.83 9.79
C PRO A 93 12.73 11.24 11.13
N TYR A 94 13.47 11.13 12.24
CA TYR A 94 12.99 11.49 13.58
C TYR A 94 13.11 12.99 13.89
N GLU A 95 13.92 13.70 13.12
CA GLU A 95 14.18 15.14 13.23
C GLU A 95 13.28 15.94 12.28
N LEU A 96 12.54 15.27 11.40
CA LEU A 96 11.63 15.85 10.40
C LEU A 96 10.24 16.27 10.98
N LYS A 97 10.04 16.21 12.30
CA LYS A 97 8.71 16.34 12.93
C LYS A 97 8.02 17.67 12.67
N ASP A 98 8.82 18.73 12.60
CA ASP A 98 8.34 20.10 12.34
C ASP A 98 8.49 20.51 10.87
N HIS A 99 9.00 19.59 10.03
CA HIS A 99 9.29 19.81 8.62
C HIS A 99 8.25 19.14 7.69
N GLY A 100 7.52 19.97 6.92
CA GLY A 100 6.71 19.54 5.76
C GLY A 100 5.26 19.07 5.98
N ASN A 101 4.73 18.97 7.21
CA ASN A 101 3.35 18.50 7.45
C ASN A 101 2.52 19.35 8.45
N GLY A 102 3.05 20.47 8.94
CA GLY A 102 2.32 21.36 9.86
C GLY A 102 1.35 22.29 9.11
N PRO A 103 0.25 22.75 9.75
CA PRO A 103 -0.55 23.86 9.23
C PRO A 103 0.34 25.09 9.04
N LEU A 104 0.21 25.79 7.91
CA LEU A 104 0.90 27.07 7.73
C LEU A 104 0.50 28.04 8.86
N PRO A 105 1.47 28.67 9.53
CA PRO A 105 1.22 29.82 10.40
C PRO A 105 0.39 30.89 9.68
N PRO A 106 -0.48 31.63 10.39
CA PRO A 106 -1.25 32.72 9.80
C PRO A 106 -0.32 33.85 9.30
N ASP A 107 -0.71 34.50 8.20
CA ASP A 107 0.05 35.60 7.60
C ASP A 107 0.22 36.77 8.59
N GLU A 108 1.45 37.02 9.04
CA GLU A 108 1.81 38.31 9.64
C GLU A 108 2.03 39.32 8.52
N GLU A 109 1.01 40.11 8.20
CA GLU A 109 1.13 41.28 7.33
C GLU A 109 2.14 42.26 7.95
N ARG A 110 3.39 42.22 7.47
CA ARG A 110 4.40 43.21 7.81
C ARG A 110 3.93 44.59 7.32
N PRO A 111 3.73 45.59 8.19
CA PRO A 111 3.37 46.93 7.76
C PRO A 111 4.51 47.52 6.94
N ARG A 112 4.21 47.93 5.71
CA ARG A 112 5.15 48.64 4.83
C ARG A 112 5.29 50.07 5.36
N GLY A 113 6.39 50.35 6.06
CA GLY A 113 6.84 51.69 6.43
C GLY A 113 7.83 52.24 5.42
#